data_AF-L8M6L8-F1
#
_entry.id   AF-L8M6L8-F1
#
_cell.length_a   1.000
_cell.length_b   1.000
_cell.length_c   1.000
_cell.angle_alpha   90.00
_cell.angle_beta   90.00
_cell.angle_gamma   90.00
#
_symmetry.space_group_name_H-M   'P 1'
#
loop_
_entity.id
_entity.type
_entity.pdbx_description
1 polymer ?
#
loop_
_entity_poly.entity_id
_entity_poly.type
_entity_poly.pdbx_seq_one_letter_code
_entity_poly.pdbx_strand_id
1 'polypeptide(L)' 'MTFVKDRPGHDRRYAIDASKIRDELGWTPQVTVEEGLRKTVQWYLDNQDWWQPLLSPEYQSFYQKVYDR' A
#
# COMPACT_ATOMS: atom_id res chain seq x y z
N MET A 1 12.47 17.01 8.20
CA MET A 1 11.26 16.23 7.83
C MET A 1 10.13 17.21 7.62
N THR A 2 9.41 17.09 6.50
CA THR A 2 8.30 17.98 6.14
C THR A 2 7.00 17.18 6.20
N PHE A 3 6.01 17.67 6.93
CA PHE A 3 4.68 17.03 7.01
C PHE A 3 3.71 17.75 6.08
N VAL A 4 2.77 16.99 5.51
CA VAL A 4 1.68 17.51 4.68
C VAL A 4 0.37 17.51 5.48
N LYS A 5 -0.64 18.20 4.95
CA LYS A 5 -1.97 18.24 5.57
C LYS A 5 -2.58 16.83 5.58
N ASP A 6 -3.20 16.47 6.70
CA ASP A 6 -3.93 15.20 6.84
C ASP A 6 -5.17 15.15 5.92
N ARG A 7 -5.60 13.93 5.58
CA ARG A 7 -6.77 13.69 4.72
C ARG A 7 -8.07 14.07 5.46
N PRO A 8 -8.98 14.84 4.84
CA PRO A 8 -10.32 15.04 5.39
C PRO A 8 -11.04 13.70 5.60
N GLY A 9 -11.51 13.44 6.82
CA GLY A 9 -12.19 12.19 7.17
C GLY A 9 -11.25 10.98 7.34
N HIS A 10 -9.99 11.19 7.73
CA HIS A 10 -9.05 10.09 7.98
C HIS A 10 -9.46 9.27 9.21
N ASP A 11 -10.04 8.09 8.98
CA ASP A 11 -10.20 7.07 10.02
C ASP A 11 -8.83 6.62 10.52
N ARG A 12 -8.58 6.80 11.82
CA ARG A 12 -7.24 6.61 12.40
C ARG A 12 -6.87 5.16 12.65
N ARG A 13 -7.84 4.24 12.67
CA ARG A 13 -7.61 2.86 13.05
C ARG A 13 -8.57 1.92 12.33
N TYR A 14 -7.98 1.00 11.57
CA TYR A 14 -8.64 -0.21 11.11
C TYR A 14 -7.98 -1.41 11.81
N ALA A 15 -8.81 -2.35 12.28
CA ALA A 15 -8.36 -3.59 12.88
C ALA A 15 -9.37 -4.70 12.56
N ILE A 16 -8.87 -5.86 12.15
CA ILE A 16 -9.67 -7.02 11.78
C ILE A 16 -9.38 -8.15 12.77
N ASP A 17 -10.44 -8.78 13.28
CA ASP A 17 -10.36 -10.06 13.96
C ASP A 17 -10.54 -11.20 12.95
N ALA A 18 -9.45 -11.93 12.69
CA ALA A 18 -9.43 -13.05 11.76
C ALA A 18 -9.66 -14.41 12.45
N SER A 19 -10.19 -14.44 13.68
CA SER A 19 -10.35 -15.69 14.43
C SER A 19 -11.27 -16.68 13.74
N LYS A 20 -12.39 -16.20 13.18
CA LYS A 20 -13.35 -17.08 12.49
C LYS A 20 -12.71 -17.91 11.37
N ILE A 21 -11.98 -17.27 10.46
CA ILE A 21 -11.37 -17.97 9.32
C ILE A 21 -10.25 -18.92 9.75
N ARG A 22 -9.51 -18.56 10.80
CA ARG A 22 -8.48 -19.42 11.38
C ARG A 22 -9.09 -20.66 12.01
N ASP A 23 -10.17 -20.49 12.78
CA ASP A 23 -10.73 -21.58 13.57
C ASP A 23 -11.62 -22.51 12.71
N GLU A 24 -12.35 -21.96 11.73
CA GLU A 24 -13.24 -22.74 10.86
C GLU A 24 -12.53 -23.36 9.66
N LEU A 25 -11.52 -22.69 9.09
CA LEU A 25 -10.85 -23.11 7.86
C LEU A 25 -9.37 -23.43 8.04
N GLY A 26 -8.81 -23.25 9.24
CA GLY A 26 -7.38 -23.47 9.50
C GLY A 26 -6.47 -22.44 8.83
N TRP A 27 -7.01 -21.33 8.33
CA TRP A 27 -6.20 -20.35 7.62
C TRP A 27 -5.30 -19.55 8.57
N THR A 28 -4.05 -19.34 8.15
CA THR A 28 -3.10 -18.45 8.82
C THR A 28 -2.26 -17.72 7.77
N PRO A 29 -1.88 -16.45 7.98
CA PRO A 29 -0.97 -15.76 7.08
C PRO A 29 0.37 -16.49 6.99
N GLN A 30 0.88 -16.65 5.78
CA GLN A 30 2.16 -17.31 5.52
C GLN A 30 3.37 -16.36 5.61
N VAL A 31 3.12 -15.06 5.66
CA VAL A 31 4.15 -14.02 5.69
C VAL A 31 3.87 -13.03 6.81
N THR A 32 4.93 -12.57 7.46
CA THR A 32 4.84 -11.44 8.39
C THR A 32 4.79 -10.12 7.63
N VAL A 33 4.41 -9.03 8.31
CA VAL A 33 4.44 -7.68 7.71
C VAL A 33 5.85 -7.31 7.27
N GLU A 34 6.87 -7.59 8.09
CA GLU A 34 8.26 -7.27 7.77
C GLU A 34 8.74 -7.99 6.50
N GLU A 35 8.46 -9.30 6.42
CA GLU A 35 8.82 -10.12 5.26
C GLU A 35 8.08 -9.65 4.01
N GLY A 36 6.77 -9.41 4.13
CA GLY A 36 5.93 -8.94 3.03
C GLY A 36 6.40 -7.59 2.49
N LEU A 37 6.76 -6.65 3.36
CA LEU A 37 7.30 -5.34 2.96
C LEU A 37 8.63 -5.48 2.22
N ARG A 38 9.56 -6.30 2.73
CA ARG A 38 10.85 -6.56 2.07
C ARG A 38 10.64 -7.13 0.67
N LYS A 39 9.78 -8.15 0.54
CA LYS A 39 9.45 -8.76 -0.76
C LYS A 39 8.77 -7.77 -1.71
N THR A 40 7.87 -6.94 -1.19
CA THR A 40 7.19 -5.92 -2.00
C THR A 40 8.20 -4.93 -2.56
N VAL A 41 9.09 -4.37 -1.74
CA VAL A 41 10.12 -3.43 -2.21
C VAL A 41 11.02 -4.08 -3.26
N GLN A 42 11.50 -5.30 -2.99
CA GLN A 42 12.33 -6.04 -3.93
C GLN A 42 11.62 -6.26 -5.27
N TRP A 43 10.34 -6.62 -5.24
CA TRP A 43 9.53 -6.80 -6.44
C TRP A 43 9.47 -5.52 -7.29
N TYR A 44 9.26 -4.34 -6.68
CA TYR A 44 9.25 -3.08 -7.44
C TYR A 44 10.62 -2.76 -8.07
N LEU A 45 11.73 -3.09 -7.39
CA LEU A 45 13.07 -2.90 -7.93
C LEU A 45 13.32 -3.81 -9.14
N ASP A 46 12.84 -5.05 -9.08
CA ASP A 46 13.08 -6.08 -10.11
C ASP A 46 12.12 -5.96 -11.30
N ASN A 47 11.00 -5.24 -11.17
CA ASN A 47 9.92 -5.21 -12.17
C ASN A 47 9.66 -3.80 -12.72
N GLN A 48 10.72 -3.05 -13.05
CA GLN A 48 10.58 -1.67 -13.55
C GLN A 48 9.76 -1.58 -14.84
N ASP A 49 10.01 -2.48 -15.79
CA ASP A 49 9.28 -2.52 -17.07
C ASP A 49 7.77 -2.72 -16.88
N TRP A 50 7.36 -3.28 -15.74
CA TRP A 50 5.95 -3.46 -15.41
C TRP A 50 5.29 -2.16 -14.91
N TRP A 51 5.90 -1.45 -13.95
CA TRP A 51 5.25 -0.26 -13.36
C TRP A 51 5.56 1.04 -14.09
N GLN A 52 6.70 1.16 -14.80
CA GLN A 52 7.05 2.40 -15.50
C GLN A 52 5.99 2.86 -16.50
N PRO A 53 5.38 1.98 -17.33
CA PRO A 53 4.30 2.37 -18.23
C PRO A 53 3.03 2.86 -17.53
N LEU A 54 2.84 2.55 -16.23
CA LEU A 54 1.69 3.00 -15.45
C LEU A 54 1.81 4.46 -15.00
N LEU A 55 3.00 5.05 -15.07
CA LEU A 55 3.26 6.45 -14.70
C LEU A 55 2.89 7.42 -15.84
N SER A 56 1.66 7.30 -16.32
CA SER A 56 1.16 8.09 -17.45
C SER A 56 1.11 9.60 -17.12
N PRO A 57 1.06 10.48 -18.15
CA PRO A 57 0.86 11.92 -17.93
C PRO A 57 -0.38 12.25 -17.10
N GLU A 58 -1.46 11.47 -17.25
CA GLU A 58 -2.69 11.62 -16.46
C GLU A 58 -2.44 11.28 -14.99
N TYR A 59 -1.67 10.23 -14.71
CA TYR A 59 -1.25 9.88 -13.36
C TYR A 59 -0.41 10.99 -12.72
N GLN A 60 0.54 11.55 -13.46
CA GLN A 60 1.35 12.69 -13.00
C GLN A 60 0.48 13.93 -12.71
N SER A 61 -0.48 14.23 -13.59
CA SER A 61 -1.42 15.35 -13.42
C SER A 61 -2.30 15.20 -12.18
N PHE A 62 -2.76 13.97 -11.89
CA PHE A 62 -3.49 13.67 -10.67
C PHE A 62 -2.63 13.92 -9.42
N TYR A 63 -1.38 13.45 -9.42
CA TYR A 63 -0.45 13.66 -8.30
C TYR A 63 -0.21 15.14 -8.03
N GLN A 64 0.03 15.92 -9.08
CA GLN A 64 0.18 17.38 -8.99
C GLN A 64 -1.07 18.01 -8.38
N LYS A 65 -2.28 17.66 -8.84
CA LYS A 65 -3.53 18.19 -8.26
C LYS A 65 -3.72 17.87 -6.77
N VAL A 66 -3.26 16.70 -6.31
CA VAL A 66 -3.48 16.23 -4.94
C VAL A 66 -2.42 16.76 -3.97
N TYR A 67 -1.18 16.94 -4.44
CA TYR A 67 -0.04 17.25 -3.58
C TYR A 67 0.60 18.62 -3.82
N ASP A 68 0.47 19.21 -5.01
CA ASP A 68 0.92 20.58 -5.24
C ASP A 68 -0.10 21.59 -4.74
N ARG A 69 0.42 22.69 -4.20
CA ARG A 69 -0.35 23.86 -3.78
C ARG A 69 -0.52 24.83 -4.94
#